data_AF-A0A0L8LX29-F1
#
_entry.id   AF-A0A0L8LX29-F1
#
_cell.length_a   1.000
_cell.length_b   1.000
_cell.length_c   1.000
_cell.angle_alpha   90.00
_cell.angle_beta   90.00
_cell.angle_gamma   90.00
#
_symmetry.space_group_name_H-M   'P 1'
#
loop_
_entity.id
_entity.type
_entity.pdbx_description
1 polymer ?
#
loop_
_entity_poly.entity_id
_entity_poly.type
_entity_poly.pdbx_seq_one_letter_code
_entity_poly.pdbx_strand_id
1 'polypeptide(L)'
;MTGIAGLNKKHNFVLLVRETDVVAEALREALADASAEERPGLERAVALVESSAATSETRVRARWVRSRLAAVGFTGDVASVSAVKALREAEPKLSLLAAVQLQREAVAHPE
;
A
#
# COMPACT_ATOMS: atom_id res chain seq x y z
N MET A 1 11.79 -25.58 -33.90
CA MET A 1 11.01 -25.41 -32.65
C MET A 1 11.98 -25.24 -31.51
N THR A 2 12.23 -24.00 -31.09
CA THR A 2 13.01 -23.71 -29.88
C THR A 2 12.29 -22.55 -29.20
N GLY A 3 11.42 -22.92 -28.25
CA GLY A 3 10.52 -21.99 -27.59
C GLY A 3 11.27 -21.00 -26.72
N ILE A 4 10.76 -19.77 -26.68
CA ILE A 4 11.12 -18.71 -25.74
C ILE A 4 10.75 -19.21 -24.34
N ALA A 5 11.67 -19.92 -23.69
CA ALA A 5 11.49 -20.44 -22.34
C ALA A 5 11.79 -19.33 -21.33
N GLY A 6 10.73 -18.78 -20.73
CA GLY A 6 10.79 -18.24 -19.37
C GLY A 6 11.03 -16.74 -19.23
N LEU A 7 10.18 -15.90 -19.81
CA LEU A 7 9.95 -14.58 -19.21
C LEU A 7 9.37 -14.81 -17.81
N ASN A 8 10.16 -14.49 -16.80
CA ASN A 8 9.80 -14.62 -15.39
C ASN A 8 8.48 -13.87 -15.14
N LYS A 9 7.36 -14.60 -15.02
CA LYS A 9 6.03 -14.05 -14.72
C LYS A 9 5.93 -13.44 -13.32
N LYS A 10 7.02 -13.51 -12.54
CA LYS A 10 7.07 -12.93 -11.20
C LYS A 10 7.53 -11.49 -11.28
N HIS A 11 6.79 -10.62 -10.63
CA HIS A 11 7.15 -9.21 -10.52
C HIS A 11 8.07 -8.99 -9.32
N ASN A 12 9.04 -8.11 -9.52
CA ASN A 12 9.99 -7.70 -8.48
C ASN A 12 9.53 -6.42 -7.74
N PHE A 13 8.33 -5.92 -8.06
CA PHE A 13 7.82 -4.68 -7.52
C PHE A 13 6.31 -4.76 -7.28
N VAL A 14 5.84 -3.94 -6.35
CA VAL A 14 4.42 -3.63 -6.13
C VAL A 14 4.21 -2.20 -6.57
N LEU A 15 3.31 -1.98 -7.51
CA LEU A 15 2.96 -0.63 -7.96
C LEU A 15 2.05 0.01 -6.91
N LEU A 16 2.46 1.17 -6.42
CA LEU A 16 1.62 2.01 -5.57
C LEU A 16 0.89 3.01 -6.47
N VAL A 17 -0.43 2.97 -6.45
CA VAL A 17 -1.28 3.97 -7.11
C VAL A 17 -1.96 4.77 -6.01
N ARG A 18 -1.81 6.09 -6.05
CA ARG A 18 -2.44 7.01 -5.10
C ARG A 18 -3.30 8.00 -5.86
N GLU A 19 -4.53 8.17 -5.37
CA GLU A 19 -5.44 9.23 -5.83
C GLU A 19 -5.56 10.35 -4.80
N THR A 20 -4.76 10.32 -3.73
CA THR A 20 -4.83 11.32 -2.63
C THR A 20 -4.63 12.73 -3.15
N ASP A 21 -3.81 12.95 -4.18
CA ASP A 21 -3.56 14.27 -4.74
C ASP A 21 -4.76 14.79 -5.54
N VAL A 22 -5.40 13.90 -6.32
CA VAL A 22 -6.63 14.20 -7.07
C VAL A 22 -7.77 14.52 -6.10
N VAL A 23 -7.92 13.74 -5.04
CA VAL A 23 -8.93 13.97 -3.99
C VAL A 23 -8.65 15.26 -3.23
N ALA A 24 -7.38 15.54 -2.91
CA ALA A 24 -7.00 16.79 -2.24
C ALA A 24 -7.33 18.02 -3.10
N GLU A 25 -7.13 17.93 -4.42
CA GLU A 25 -7.51 18.99 -5.35
C GLU A 25 -9.03 19.21 -5.36
N ALA A 26 -9.80 18.15 -5.56
CA ALA A 26 -11.27 18.24 -5.57
C ALA A 26 -11.83 18.82 -4.26
N LEU A 27 -11.22 18.50 -3.11
CA LEU A 27 -11.63 19.06 -1.82
C LEU A 27 -11.24 20.54 -1.67
N ARG A 28 -10.10 20.96 -2.22
CA ARG A 28 -9.70 22.38 -2.22
C ARG A 28 -10.59 23.22 -3.12
N GLU A 29 -10.99 22.70 -4.28
CA GLU A 29 -12.00 23.33 -5.14
C GLU A 29 -13.35 23.45 -4.41
N ALA A 30 -13.85 22.36 -3.81
CA ALA A 30 -15.09 22.40 -3.04
C ALA A 30 -15.04 23.38 -1.85
N LEU A 31 -13.89 23.49 -1.18
CA LEU A 31 -13.68 24.43 -0.07
C LEU A 31 -13.72 25.90 -0.52
N ALA A 32 -13.25 26.20 -1.74
CA ALA A 32 -13.30 27.54 -2.31
C ALA A 32 -14.75 28.03 -2.48
N ASP A 33 -15.66 27.13 -2.84
CA ASP A 33 -17.07 27.43 -3.08
C ASP A 33 -17.98 27.19 -1.84
N ALA A 34 -17.42 26.69 -0.74
CA ALA A 34 -18.18 26.26 0.42
C ALA A 34 -18.91 27.40 1.15
N SER A 35 -20.12 27.08 1.65
CA SER A 35 -20.83 27.96 2.58
C SER A 35 -20.11 28.04 3.95
N ALA A 36 -20.51 28.99 4.80
CA ALA A 36 -19.93 29.12 6.13
C ALA A 36 -20.18 27.89 7.02
N GLU A 37 -21.29 27.17 6.79
CA GLU A 37 -21.70 25.98 7.53
C GLU A 37 -20.86 24.75 7.13
N GLU A 38 -20.52 24.61 5.85
CA GLU A 38 -19.78 23.45 5.32
C GLU A 38 -18.25 23.60 5.43
N ARG A 39 -17.77 24.85 5.43
CA ARG A 39 -16.33 25.19 5.45
C ARG A 39 -15.54 24.47 6.55
N PRO A 40 -15.95 24.45 7.83
CA PRO A 40 -15.19 23.75 8.87
C PRO A 40 -15.09 22.23 8.66
N GLY A 41 -16.09 21.63 7.99
CA GLY A 41 -16.06 20.21 7.64
C GLY A 41 -15.06 19.93 6.52
N LEU A 42 -15.07 20.76 5.49
CA LEU A 42 -14.18 20.62 4.33
C LEU A 42 -12.72 20.92 4.67
N GLU A 43 -12.45 21.90 5.53
CA GLU A 43 -11.09 22.16 6.05
C GLU A 43 -10.52 20.93 6.77
N ARG A 44 -11.32 20.27 7.61
CA ARG A 44 -10.93 19.01 8.25
C ARG A 44 -10.72 17.89 7.23
N ALA A 45 -11.56 17.80 6.22
CA ALA A 45 -11.43 16.80 5.16
C ALA A 45 -10.11 16.98 4.39
N VAL A 46 -9.78 18.21 3.98
CA VAL A 46 -8.50 18.55 3.34
C VAL A 46 -7.33 18.14 4.22
N ALA A 47 -7.33 18.54 5.49
CA ALA A 47 -6.24 18.20 6.43
C ALA A 47 -6.04 16.68 6.59
N LEU A 48 -7.12 15.89 6.60
CA LEU A 48 -7.05 14.43 6.67
C LEU A 48 -6.46 13.80 5.40
N VAL A 49 -6.85 14.29 4.23
CA VAL A 49 -6.33 13.79 2.95
C VAL A 49 -4.86 14.17 2.77
N GLU A 50 -4.46 15.39 3.14
CA GLU A 50 -3.06 15.82 3.09
C GLU A 50 -2.16 15.02 4.05
N SER A 51 -2.65 14.75 5.27
CA SER A 51 -2.00 13.83 6.21
C SER A 51 -1.81 12.43 5.60
N SER A 52 -2.81 11.94 4.88
CA SER A 52 -2.74 10.64 4.21
C SER A 52 -1.76 10.66 3.04
N ALA A 53 -1.75 11.73 2.23
CA ALA A 53 -0.83 11.93 1.13
C ALA A 53 0.64 11.96 1.61
N ALA A 54 0.90 12.58 2.78
CA ALA A 54 2.22 12.66 3.40
C ALA A 54 2.76 11.32 3.93
N THR A 55 1.94 10.25 3.97
CA THR A 55 2.41 8.92 4.41
C THR A 55 3.46 8.39 3.44
N SER A 56 4.64 7.98 3.94
CA SER A 56 5.70 7.45 3.07
C SER A 56 5.27 6.17 2.34
N GLU A 57 5.82 5.94 1.15
CA GLU A 57 5.53 4.72 0.38
C GLU A 57 5.82 3.45 1.18
N THR A 58 6.93 3.42 1.92
CA THR A 58 7.34 2.28 2.74
C THR A 58 6.31 1.94 3.81
N ARG A 59 5.70 2.94 4.45
CA ARG A 59 4.60 2.72 5.41
C ARG A 59 3.35 2.16 4.73
N VAL A 60 3.04 2.62 3.52
CA VAL A 60 1.89 2.08 2.78
C VAL A 60 2.14 0.64 2.34
N ARG A 61 3.34 0.31 1.86
CA ARG A 61 3.73 -1.08 1.54
C ARG A 61 3.70 -1.98 2.77
N ALA A 62 4.20 -1.51 3.92
CA ALA A 62 4.12 -2.22 5.19
C ALA A 62 2.67 -2.58 5.57
N ARG A 63 1.75 -1.62 5.47
CA ARG A 63 0.32 -1.85 5.70
C ARG A 63 -0.28 -2.84 4.69
N TRP A 64 0.08 -2.71 3.43
CA TRP A 64 -0.35 -3.63 2.38
C TRP A 64 0.12 -5.07 2.67
N VAL A 65 1.37 -5.28 3.11
CA VAL A 65 1.88 -6.61 3.49
C VAL A 65 1.02 -7.22 4.61
N ARG A 66 0.75 -6.46 5.67
CA ARG A 66 -0.10 -6.94 6.79
C ARG A 66 -1.50 -7.29 6.32
N SER A 67 -2.10 -6.46 5.46
CA SER A 67 -3.40 -6.75 4.85
C SER A 67 -3.39 -8.06 4.05
N ARG A 68 -2.33 -8.33 3.27
CA ARG A 68 -2.20 -9.58 2.51
C ARG A 68 -2.01 -10.81 3.39
N LEU A 69 -1.22 -10.68 4.45
CA LEU A 69 -1.06 -11.74 5.46
C LEU A 69 -2.40 -12.06 6.15
N ALA A 70 -3.13 -11.02 6.57
CA ALA A 70 -4.43 -11.18 7.19
C ALA A 70 -5.45 -11.83 6.23
N ALA A 71 -5.40 -11.50 4.93
CA ALA A 71 -6.30 -12.07 3.92
C ALA A 71 -6.15 -13.60 3.76
N VAL A 72 -4.97 -14.15 4.07
CA VAL A 72 -4.72 -15.61 4.10
C VAL A 72 -4.74 -16.17 5.52
N GLY A 73 -5.22 -15.40 6.50
CA GLY A 73 -5.36 -15.83 7.90
C GLY A 73 -4.03 -16.02 8.64
N PHE A 74 -2.93 -15.43 8.14
CA PHE A 74 -1.64 -15.52 8.82
C PHE A 74 -1.62 -14.63 10.07
N THR A 75 -1.45 -15.23 11.24
CA THR A 75 -1.41 -14.56 12.55
C THR A 75 -0.05 -14.65 13.26
N GLY A 76 0.96 -15.20 12.58
CA GLY A 76 2.31 -15.36 13.13
C GLY A 76 3.14 -14.08 13.08
N ASP A 77 4.39 -14.20 13.53
CA ASP A 77 5.37 -13.11 13.49
C ASP A 77 5.68 -12.69 12.03
N VAL A 78 5.53 -11.40 11.73
CA VAL A 78 5.82 -10.81 10.41
C VAL A 78 7.30 -10.97 10.04
N ALA A 79 8.22 -11.06 11.00
CA ALA A 79 9.65 -11.28 10.73
C ALA A 79 9.98 -12.74 10.34
N SER A 80 9.02 -13.67 10.45
CA SER A 80 9.25 -15.09 10.20
C SER A 80 9.32 -15.45 8.70
N VAL A 81 10.01 -16.54 8.38
CA VAL A 81 10.01 -17.11 7.02
C VAL A 81 8.61 -17.58 6.60
N SER A 82 7.76 -17.98 7.56
CA SER A 82 6.37 -18.33 7.28
C SER A 82 5.56 -17.13 6.80
N ALA A 83 5.84 -15.91 7.29
CA ALA A 83 5.23 -14.69 6.75
C ALA A 83 5.58 -14.47 5.27
N VAL A 84 6.84 -14.70 4.85
CA VAL A 84 7.23 -14.61 3.42
C VAL A 84 6.49 -15.65 2.57
N LYS A 85 6.29 -16.86 3.10
CA LYS A 85 5.52 -17.90 2.42
C LYS A 85 4.05 -17.49 2.28
N ALA A 86 3.42 -17.06 3.37
CA ALA A 86 2.04 -16.57 3.38
C ALA A 86 1.83 -15.38 2.45
N LEU A 87 2.78 -14.43 2.39
CA LEU A 87 2.71 -13.30 1.47
C LEU A 87 2.73 -13.76 0.00
N ARG A 88 3.54 -14.77 -0.33
CA ARG A 88 3.60 -15.32 -1.69
C ARG A 88 2.43 -16.26 -2.01
N GLU A 89 1.73 -16.76 -1.01
CA GLU A 89 0.45 -17.45 -1.17
C GLU A 89 -0.66 -16.46 -1.49
N ALA A 90 -0.71 -15.35 -0.73
CA ALA A 90 -1.63 -14.24 -0.98
C ALA A 90 -1.39 -13.57 -2.34
N GLU A 91 -0.13 -13.50 -2.78
CA GLU A 91 0.28 -12.86 -4.04
C GLU A 91 1.23 -13.77 -4.85
N PRO A 92 0.70 -14.75 -5.62
CA PRO A 92 1.49 -15.79 -6.28
C PRO A 92 2.52 -15.30 -7.30
N LYS A 93 2.30 -14.09 -7.84
CA LYS A 93 3.19 -13.46 -8.82
C LYS A 93 4.34 -12.67 -8.16
N LEU A 94 4.42 -12.59 -6.84
CA LEU A 94 5.59 -11.99 -6.20
C LEU A 94 6.82 -12.88 -6.35
N SER A 95 7.93 -12.27 -6.75
CA SER A 95 9.23 -12.91 -6.62
C SER A 95 9.60 -13.09 -5.14
N LEU A 96 10.46 -14.05 -4.85
CA LEU A 96 10.96 -14.25 -3.48
C LEU A 96 11.70 -13.00 -2.97
N LEU A 97 12.50 -12.38 -3.84
CA LEU A 97 13.26 -11.17 -3.49
C LEU A 97 12.30 -10.03 -3.11
N ALA A 98 11.27 -9.78 -3.91
CA ALA A 98 10.27 -8.75 -3.60
C ALA A 98 9.53 -9.04 -2.31
N ALA A 99 9.12 -10.30 -2.08
CA ALA A 99 8.45 -10.68 -0.84
C ALA A 99 9.33 -10.45 0.40
N VAL A 100 10.63 -10.74 0.32
CA VAL A 100 11.59 -10.48 1.42
C VAL A 100 11.79 -8.98 1.63
N GLN A 101 11.89 -8.19 0.56
CA GLN A 101 12.03 -6.73 0.67
C GLN A 101 10.80 -6.11 1.33
N LEU A 102 9.61 -6.47 0.87
CA LEU A 102 8.33 -6.02 1.43
C LEU A 102 8.16 -6.44 2.89
N GLN A 103 8.58 -7.65 3.25
CA GLN A 103 8.61 -8.09 4.65
C GLN A 103 9.52 -7.20 5.50
N ARG A 104 10.73 -6.88 5.04
CA ARG A 104 11.66 -6.00 5.77
C ARG A 104 11.09 -4.60 5.96
N GLU A 105 10.44 -4.06 4.94
CA GLU A 105 9.71 -2.78 5.04
C GLU A 105 8.61 -2.87 6.12
N ALA A 106 7.86 -3.97 6.17
CA ALA A 106 6.84 -4.19 7.19
C ALA A 106 7.44 -4.26 8.60
N VAL A 107 8.55 -4.97 8.79
CA VAL A 107 9.26 -5.07 10.09
C VAL A 107 9.82 -3.71 10.53
N ALA A 108 10.38 -2.92 9.61
CA ALA A 108 10.93 -1.60 9.91
C ALA A 108 9.86 -0.54 10.25
N HIS A 109 8.59 -0.80 9.88
CA HIS A 109 7.46 0.09 10.12
C HIS A 109 6.34 -0.64 10.86
N PRO A 110 6.48 -0.86 12.19
CA PRO A 110 5.39 -1.35 13.03
C PRO A 110 4.20 -0.40 13.00
N GLU A 111 3.02 -0.93 13.32
CA GLU A 111 1.78 -0.14 13.47
C GLU A 111 1.82 0.74 14.72
#